data_AF-A0A9D5WDE9-F1
#
_entry.id   AF-A0A9D5WDE9-F1
#
_cell.length_a   1.000
_cell.length_b   1.000
_cell.length_c   1.000
_cell.angle_alpha   90.00
_cell.angle_beta   90.00
_cell.angle_gamma   90.00
#
_symmetry.space_group_name_H-M   'P 1'
#
loop_
_entity.id
_entity.type
_entity.pdbx_description
1 polymer ?
#
loop_
_entity_poly.entity_id
_entity_poly.type
_entity_poly.pdbx_seq_one_letter_code
_entity_poly.pdbx_strand_id
1 'polypeptide(L)'
;VELLIVIVIIAILTVISLIAYNGIQNQAKTSASQGVVKNVADKAQIYNTEENGYPEKIANMSASGNSGKAWYFESQAYIETGDTAPTTAPTGENAAKQVAYKVCKDTHGNKVGAKIWGWNFSTNDKIERTIGTVEGC
;
A
#
# COMPACT_ATOMS: atom_id res chain seq x y z
N VAL A 1 -40.44 10.51 -32.05
CA VAL A 1 -39.75 9.20 -31.93
C VAL A 1 -38.23 9.34 -31.89
N GLU A 2 -37.64 10.35 -32.56
CA GLU A 2 -36.18 10.55 -32.58
C GLU A 2 -35.56 10.83 -31.21
N LEU A 3 -36.18 11.68 -30.39
CA LEU A 3 -35.68 11.99 -29.03
C LEU A 3 -35.65 10.77 -28.11
N LEU A 4 -36.56 9.82 -28.32
CA LEU A 4 -36.69 8.64 -27.46
C LEU A 4 -35.52 7.69 -27.68
N ILE A 5 -35.11 7.51 -28.94
CA ILE A 5 -33.96 6.67 -29.30
C ILE A 5 -32.66 7.26 -28.71
N VAL A 6 -32.49 8.58 -28.74
CA VAL A 6 -31.31 9.25 -28.18
C VAL A 6 -31.16 8.98 -26.69
N ILE A 7 -32.25 9.09 -25.94
CA ILE A 7 -32.23 8.87 -24.48
C ILE A 7 -31.86 7.41 -24.15
N VAL A 8 -32.40 6.44 -24.91
CA VAL A 8 -32.09 5.02 -24.70
C VAL A 8 -30.61 4.72 -24.95
N ILE A 9 -30.03 5.29 -26.02
CA ILE A 9 -28.62 5.10 -26.35
C ILE A 9 -27.72 5.66 -25.25
N ILE A 10 -28.01 6.86 -24.76
CA ILE A 10 -27.23 7.47 -23.66
C ILE A 10 -27.33 6.62 -22.39
N ALA A 11 -28.52 6.10 -22.07
CA ALA A 11 -28.72 5.24 -20.91
C ALA A 11 -27.85 3.97 -20.97
N ILE A 12 -27.74 3.31 -22.13
CA ILE A 12 -26.92 2.10 -22.28
C ILE A 12 -25.42 2.45 -22.21
N LEU A 13 -24.98 3.49 -22.91
CA LEU A 13 -23.56 3.88 -22.96
C LEU A 13 -23.03 4.30 -21.59
N THR A 14 -23.84 5.04 -20.81
CA THR A 14 -23.46 5.49 -19.46
C THR A 14 -23.28 4.33 -18.49
N VAL A 15 -24.14 3.32 -18.55
CA VAL A 15 -24.03 2.12 -17.68
C VAL A 15 -22.75 1.33 -17.97
N ILE A 16 -22.44 1.08 -19.25
CA ILE A 16 -21.21 0.37 -19.64
C ILE A 16 -19.97 1.15 -19.19
N SER A 17 -19.98 2.47 -19.43
CA SER A 17 -18.89 3.36 -19.07
C SER A 17 -18.63 3.36 -17.56
N LEU A 18 -19.68 3.31 -16.74
CA LEU A 18 -19.56 3.29 -15.27
C LEU A 18 -18.87 2.02 -14.74
N ILE A 19 -19.24 0.85 -15.28
CA ILE A 19 -18.64 -0.43 -14.86
C ILE A 19 -17.15 -0.45 -15.23
N ALA A 20 -16.80 -0.03 -16.45
CA ALA A 20 -15.43 0.06 -16.91
C ALA A 20 -14.61 1.05 -16.06
N TYR A 21 -15.19 2.20 -15.73
CA TYR A 21 -14.54 3.22 -14.91
C TYR A 21 -14.24 2.71 -13.49
N ASN A 22 -15.17 1.99 -12.86
CA ASN A 22 -14.93 1.37 -11.56
C ASN A 22 -13.82 0.31 -11.62
N GLY A 23 -13.78 -0.49 -12.70
CA GLY A 23 -12.71 -1.47 -12.93
C GLY A 23 -11.32 -0.82 -13.06
N ILE A 24 -11.18 0.19 -13.90
CA ILE A 24 -9.91 0.91 -14.13
C ILE A 24 -9.44 1.62 -12.87
N GLN A 25 -10.33 2.25 -12.11
CA GLN A 25 -9.97 2.86 -10.83
C GLN A 25 -9.43 1.85 -9.83
N ASN A 26 -10.03 0.65 -9.75
CA ASN A 26 -9.54 -0.40 -8.86
C ASN A 26 -8.16 -0.92 -9.30
N GLN A 27 -7.91 -1.03 -10.61
CA GLN A 27 -6.59 -1.37 -11.14
C GLN A 27 -5.56 -0.28 -10.81
N ALA A 28 -5.90 0.99 -10.99
CA ALA A 28 -5.03 2.12 -10.65
C ALA A 28 -4.70 2.15 -9.14
N LYS A 29 -5.71 1.96 -8.28
CA LYS A 29 -5.52 1.84 -6.82
C LYS A 29 -4.64 0.66 -6.45
N THR A 30 -4.80 -0.47 -7.14
CA THR A 30 -3.96 -1.67 -6.94
C THR A 30 -2.50 -1.39 -7.29
N SER A 31 -2.24 -0.80 -8.46
CA SER A 31 -0.88 -0.43 -8.88
C SER A 31 -0.24 0.59 -7.93
N ALA A 32 -1.02 1.57 -7.46
CA ALA A 32 -0.56 2.53 -6.47
C ALA A 32 -0.20 1.83 -5.14
N SER A 33 -1.06 0.95 -4.62
CA SER A 33 -0.79 0.21 -3.37
C SER A 33 0.43 -0.70 -3.48
N GLN A 34 0.58 -1.42 -4.60
CA GLN A 34 1.80 -2.20 -4.87
C GLN A 34 3.05 -1.33 -4.90
N GLY A 35 2.96 -0.14 -5.49
CA GLY A 35 4.04 0.84 -5.51
C GLY A 35 4.43 1.30 -4.11
N VAL A 36 3.46 1.63 -3.25
CA VAL A 36 3.74 2.05 -1.86
C VAL A 36 4.39 0.90 -1.09
N VAL A 37 3.84 -0.32 -1.14
CA VAL A 37 4.39 -1.50 -0.45
C VAL A 37 5.82 -1.78 -0.91
N LYS A 38 6.09 -1.70 -2.21
CA LYS A 38 7.44 -1.87 -2.77
C LYS A 38 8.39 -0.77 -2.26
N ASN A 39 7.97 0.48 -2.28
CA ASN A 39 8.81 1.59 -1.83
C ASN A 39 9.15 1.47 -0.34
N VAL A 40 8.16 1.11 0.50
CA VAL A 40 8.39 0.84 1.93
C VAL A 40 9.41 -0.28 2.11
N ALA A 41 9.28 -1.37 1.36
CA ALA A 41 10.21 -2.50 1.42
C ALA A 41 11.64 -2.09 1.05
N ASP A 42 11.80 -1.42 -0.10
CA ASP A 42 13.11 -1.01 -0.62
C ASP A 42 13.77 0.00 0.35
N LYS A 43 13.00 0.92 0.93
CA LYS A 43 13.50 1.88 1.93
C LYS A 43 13.85 1.23 3.26
N ALA A 44 13.07 0.25 3.72
CA ALA A 44 13.34 -0.47 4.97
C ALA A 44 14.61 -1.33 4.86
N GLN A 45 14.92 -1.86 3.67
CA GLN A 45 16.18 -2.55 3.41
C GLN A 45 17.39 -1.60 3.45
N ILE A 46 17.26 -0.40 2.89
CA ILE A 46 18.30 0.65 2.99
C ILE A 46 18.48 1.06 4.46
N TYR A 47 17.39 1.22 5.21
CA TYR A 47 17.43 1.54 6.64
C TYR A 47 18.21 0.48 7.42
N ASN A 48 17.95 -0.80 7.16
CA ASN A 48 18.69 -1.90 7.79
C ASN A 48 20.19 -1.89 7.48
N THR A 49 20.58 -1.40 6.29
CA THR A 49 21.98 -1.27 5.88
C THR A 49 22.70 -0.12 6.59
N GLU A 50 22.03 0.99 6.86
CA GLU A 50 22.64 2.16 7.51
C GLU A 50 22.55 2.13 9.05
N GLU A 51 21.42 1.68 9.59
CA GLU A 51 21.09 1.75 11.02
C GLU A 51 21.19 0.38 11.73
N ASN A 52 21.65 -0.67 11.02
CA ASN A 52 21.83 -2.04 11.54
C ASN A 52 20.57 -2.67 12.17
N GLY A 53 19.41 -2.45 11.55
CA GLY A 53 18.18 -3.12 11.93
C GLY A 53 16.98 -2.59 11.15
N TYR A 54 15.92 -3.39 11.00
CA TYR A 54 14.69 -2.91 10.36
C TYR A 54 13.99 -1.86 11.23
N PRO A 55 13.30 -0.88 10.62
CA PRO A 55 12.56 0.14 11.37
C PRO A 55 11.38 -0.50 12.10
N GLU A 56 11.02 0.04 13.28
CA GLU A 56 9.88 -0.46 14.06
C GLU A 56 8.53 -0.09 13.43
N LYS A 57 8.48 1.08 12.80
CA LYS A 57 7.32 1.67 12.13
C LYS A 57 7.80 2.42 10.90
N ILE A 58 6.93 2.55 9.90
CA ILE A 58 7.24 3.33 8.70
C ILE A 58 7.52 4.79 9.11
N ALA A 59 6.80 5.30 10.11
CA ALA A 59 7.00 6.64 10.68
C ALA A 59 8.45 6.96 11.10
N ASN A 60 9.25 5.97 11.52
CA ASN A 60 10.65 6.19 11.92
C ASN A 60 11.53 6.59 10.73
N MET A 61 11.09 6.29 9.51
CA MET A 61 11.79 6.62 8.27
C MET A 61 11.28 7.92 7.63
N SER A 62 10.27 8.56 8.23
CA SER A 62 9.49 9.64 7.61
C SER A 62 9.57 10.96 8.35
N ALA A 63 10.35 11.03 9.43
CA ALA A 63 10.63 12.29 10.11
C ALA A 63 11.36 13.26 9.16
N SER A 64 10.91 14.51 9.12
CA SER A 64 11.43 15.55 8.21
C SER A 64 12.93 15.81 8.33
N GLY A 65 13.49 15.62 9.53
CA GLY A 65 14.93 15.71 9.81
C GLY A 65 15.78 14.66 9.07
N ASN A 66 15.16 13.61 8.53
CA ASN A 66 15.84 12.53 7.83
C ASN A 66 15.82 12.70 6.30
N SER A 67 15.25 13.78 5.76
CA SER A 67 15.07 13.99 4.31
C SER A 67 16.35 13.86 3.46
N GLY A 68 17.54 14.03 4.05
CA GLY A 68 18.83 13.80 3.39
C GLY A 68 19.33 12.34 3.40
N LYS A 69 18.62 11.42 4.06
CA LYS A 69 18.99 10.00 4.19
C LYS A 69 18.43 9.17 3.05
N ALA A 70 19.19 8.19 2.57
CA ALA A 70 18.77 7.34 1.46
C ALA A 70 17.50 6.51 1.78
N TRP A 71 17.30 6.16 3.06
CA TRP A 71 16.13 5.46 3.57
C TRP A 71 14.92 6.36 3.88
N TYR A 72 15.02 7.67 3.71
CA TYR A 72 13.89 8.56 3.94
C TYR A 72 12.72 8.21 3.03
N PHE A 73 11.54 8.16 3.63
CA PHE A 73 10.29 7.92 2.93
C PHE A 73 9.26 9.00 3.32
N GLU A 74 8.69 9.67 2.33
CA GLU A 74 7.83 10.83 2.57
C GLU A 74 6.54 10.46 3.30
N SER A 75 6.20 11.19 4.37
CA SER A 75 5.01 10.92 5.18
C SER A 75 3.68 11.04 4.44
N GLN A 76 3.62 11.72 3.29
CA GLN A 76 2.41 11.84 2.47
C GLN A 76 2.23 10.69 1.45
N ALA A 77 3.28 9.88 1.27
CA ALA A 77 3.30 8.77 0.33
C ALA A 77 2.61 7.50 0.88
N TYR A 78 2.35 7.43 2.19
CA TYR A 78 1.74 6.29 2.85
C TYR A 78 0.82 6.70 4.00
N ILE A 79 -0.02 5.76 4.44
CA ILE A 79 -0.81 5.85 5.68
C ILE A 79 -0.61 4.54 6.43
N GLU A 80 0.12 4.59 7.54
CA GLU A 80 0.37 3.41 8.37
C GLU A 80 -0.91 3.05 9.14
N THR A 81 -1.42 1.84 8.90
CA THR A 81 -2.73 1.40 9.42
C THR A 81 -2.62 0.50 10.66
N GLY A 82 -1.42 -0.03 10.92
CA GLY A 82 -1.14 -0.92 12.05
C GLY A 82 -0.10 -1.99 11.71
N ASP A 83 -0.01 -3.02 12.55
CA ASP A 83 0.96 -4.13 12.47
C ASP A 83 0.31 -5.49 12.14
N THR A 84 -0.95 -5.48 11.70
CA THR A 84 -1.69 -6.67 11.29
C THR A 84 -2.07 -6.61 9.82
N ALA A 85 -2.14 -7.78 9.18
CA ALA A 85 -2.67 -7.89 7.83
C ALA A 85 -4.09 -7.30 7.74
N PRO A 86 -4.39 -6.45 6.75
CA PRO A 86 -5.74 -5.94 6.54
C PRO A 86 -6.67 -7.10 6.19
N THR A 87 -7.85 -7.12 6.82
CA THR A 87 -8.89 -8.14 6.59
C THR A 87 -10.02 -7.61 5.71
N THR A 88 -10.07 -6.31 5.49
CA THR A 88 -11.10 -5.62 4.70
C THR A 88 -10.45 -4.58 3.79
N ALA A 89 -11.12 -4.30 2.66
CA ALA A 89 -10.66 -3.28 1.75
C ALA A 89 -10.57 -1.90 2.42
N PRO A 90 -9.42 -1.21 2.31
CA PRO A 90 -9.31 0.20 2.68
C PRO A 90 -10.36 1.04 1.96
N THR A 91 -10.95 1.99 2.66
CA THR A 91 -11.94 2.92 2.11
C THR A 91 -11.42 4.36 2.14
N GLY A 92 -11.99 5.22 1.28
CA GLY A 92 -11.63 6.64 1.18
C GLY A 92 -10.65 6.96 0.05
N GLU A 93 -10.39 8.26 -0.10
CA GLU A 93 -9.57 8.83 -1.19
C GLU A 93 -8.11 8.32 -1.17
N ASN A 94 -7.57 8.10 0.03
CA ASN A 94 -6.20 7.61 0.24
C ASN A 94 -6.12 6.09 0.50
N ALA A 95 -7.17 5.33 0.16
CA ALA A 95 -7.23 3.88 0.38
C ALA A 95 -6.01 3.13 -0.17
N ALA A 96 -5.51 3.52 -1.35
CA ALA A 96 -4.35 2.89 -1.98
C ALA A 96 -3.02 3.15 -1.25
N LYS A 97 -2.95 4.21 -0.44
CA LYS A 97 -1.75 4.56 0.36
C LYS A 97 -1.71 3.85 1.71
N GLN A 98 -2.80 3.19 2.12
CA GLN A 98 -2.85 2.48 3.39
C GLN A 98 -1.96 1.24 3.33
N VAL A 99 -1.04 1.15 4.28
CA VAL A 99 -0.09 0.04 4.42
C VAL A 99 0.00 -0.34 5.89
N ALA A 100 -0.06 -1.64 6.17
CA ALA A 100 0.27 -2.18 7.48
C ALA A 100 1.72 -2.69 7.48
N TYR A 101 2.41 -2.52 8.60
CA TYR A 101 3.83 -2.83 8.74
C TYR A 101 4.10 -3.48 10.08
N LYS A 102 4.73 -4.65 10.07
CA LYS A 102 5.15 -5.36 11.28
C LYS A 102 6.62 -5.71 11.18
N VAL A 103 7.43 -5.22 12.11
CA VAL A 103 8.83 -5.64 12.24
C VAL A 103 8.91 -7.05 12.82
N CYS A 104 9.80 -7.87 12.28
CA CYS A 104 10.12 -9.21 12.75
C CYS A 104 11.35 -9.16 13.64
N LYS A 105 11.24 -9.78 14.80
CA LYS A 105 12.31 -9.84 15.80
C LYS A 105 12.74 -11.30 16.00
N ASP A 106 14.04 -11.52 16.09
CA ASP A 106 14.58 -12.83 16.46
C ASP A 106 14.36 -13.12 17.96
N THR A 107 14.76 -14.31 18.40
CA THR A 107 14.68 -14.73 19.82
C THR A 107 15.50 -13.83 20.76
N HIS A 108 16.43 -13.05 20.24
CA HIS A 108 17.28 -12.11 20.99
C HIS A 108 16.75 -10.66 20.92
N GLY A 109 15.60 -10.42 20.29
CA GLY A 109 14.98 -9.10 20.15
C GLY A 109 15.55 -8.22 19.03
N ASN A 110 16.46 -8.74 18.20
CA ASN A 110 17.04 -8.01 17.07
C ASN A 110 16.03 -7.91 15.94
N LYS A 111 15.98 -6.75 15.29
CA LYS A 111 15.04 -6.45 14.18
C LYS A 111 15.60 -7.04 12.89
N VAL A 112 15.24 -8.30 12.60
CA VAL A 112 15.83 -9.12 11.52
C VAL A 112 15.01 -9.13 10.23
N GLY A 113 13.79 -8.61 10.25
CA GLY A 113 12.94 -8.50 9.06
C GLY A 113 11.71 -7.64 9.26
N ALA A 114 10.83 -7.61 8.28
CA ALA A 114 9.51 -7.01 8.38
C ALA A 114 8.50 -7.66 7.41
N LYS A 115 7.23 -7.68 7.81
CA LYS A 115 6.07 -7.97 6.96
C LYS A 115 5.36 -6.67 6.64
N ILE A 116 5.04 -6.48 5.37
CA ILE A 116 4.39 -5.29 4.84
C ILE A 116 3.14 -5.75 4.12
N TRP A 117 2.00 -5.14 4.44
CA TRP A 117 0.74 -5.44 3.78
C TRP A 117 0.13 -4.22 3.11
N GLY A 118 -0.27 -4.37 1.86
CA GLY A 118 -1.14 -3.45 1.15
C GLY A 118 -2.46 -4.11 0.76
N TRP A 119 -3.21 -3.48 -0.14
CA TRP A 119 -4.48 -4.02 -0.63
C TRP A 119 -4.57 -4.03 -2.14
N ASN A 120 -5.00 -5.16 -2.69
CA ASN A 120 -5.35 -5.31 -4.09
C ASN A 120 -6.86 -5.05 -4.26
N PHE A 121 -7.21 -3.89 -4.82
CA PHE A 121 -8.60 -3.49 -5.05
C PHE A 121 -9.24 -4.22 -6.24
N SER A 122 -8.43 -4.84 -7.10
CA SER A 122 -8.91 -5.58 -8.26
C SER A 122 -9.35 -7.00 -7.88
N THR A 123 -8.58 -7.67 -7.02
CA THR A 123 -8.89 -9.03 -6.52
C THR A 123 -9.55 -9.04 -5.16
N ASN A 124 -9.65 -7.87 -4.51
CA ASN A 124 -10.16 -7.71 -3.16
C ASN A 124 -9.44 -8.58 -2.11
N ASP A 125 -8.11 -8.61 -2.20
CA ASP A 125 -7.26 -9.39 -1.29
C ASP A 125 -6.04 -8.58 -0.85
N LYS A 126 -5.44 -8.97 0.26
CA LYS A 126 -4.22 -8.35 0.79
C LYS A 126 -3.03 -8.65 -0.11
N ILE A 127 -2.14 -7.67 -0.23
CA ILE A 127 -0.82 -7.84 -0.85
C ILE A 127 0.17 -8.00 0.28
N GLU A 128 0.82 -9.15 0.41
CA GLU A 128 1.87 -9.36 1.40
C GLU A 128 3.26 -9.29 0.76
N ARG A 129 4.16 -8.54 1.39
CA ARG A 129 5.58 -8.47 1.04
C ARG A 129 6.41 -8.59 2.30
N THR A 130 7.34 -9.54 2.29
CA THR A 130 8.25 -9.79 3.40
C THR A 130 9.68 -9.40 3.03
N ILE A 131 10.41 -8.81 3.98
CA ILE A 131 11.82 -8.44 3.84
C ILE A 131 12.61 -9.00 5.03
N GLY A 132 13.84 -9.47 4.77
CA GLY A 132 14.69 -10.06 5.81
C GLY A 132 14.16 -11.41 6.33
N THR A 133 14.55 -11.75 7.56
CA THR A 133 14.14 -12.99 8.23
C THR A 133 12.80 -12.79 8.93
N VAL A 134 11.84 -13.67 8.66
CA VAL A 134 10.47 -13.61 9.20
C VAL A 134 10.21 -14.57 10.36
N GLU A 135 11.25 -15.23 10.90
CA GLU A 135 11.14 -15.97 12.16
C GLU A 135 10.76 -15.01 13.28
N GLY A 136 9.65 -15.27 13.98
CA GLY A 136 9.14 -14.41 15.07
C GLY A 136 8.04 -13.41 14.67
N CYS A 137 7.50 -13.52 13.45
CA CYS A 137 6.41 -12.71 12.89
C CYS A 137 5.18 -13.54 12.52
#